data_AF-I7IP15-F1
#
_entry.id   AF-I7IP15-F1
#
_cell.length_a   1.000
_cell.length_b   1.000
_cell.length_c   1.000
_cell.angle_alpha   90.00
_cell.angle_beta   90.00
_cell.angle_gamma   90.00
#
_symmetry.space_group_name_H-M   'P 1'
#
loop_
_entity.id
_entity.type
_entity.pdbx_description
1 polymer ?
#
loop_
_entity_poly.entity_id
_entity_poly.type
_entity_poly.pdbx_seq_one_letter_code
_entity_poly.pdbx_strand_id
1 'polypeptide(L)'
;MSDSFREVAREVERLEWADSESSLAILENFRCPNHYKLPIQYFCLDCLIPCVCSECALSRHSNCNVKTLPEAFSTVLHEYVRKWAAKLSARKQNLETTFLDLLEDRKVEWSEKLQIAKLQVSKSNSQMTQTIMESKDKITNLFTNKITDFISQCKKDEDLTLNLTKHLRDNASMLRDRTSGKYNDIELLTFFNQNAEMLRRILSGRDAQSSYLRLVQTPSQRESELKRITAQLDNIQSTLEDVSEFVKNATTCVN
;
A
#
# COMPACT_ATOMS: atom_id res chain seq x y z
N MET A 1 14.97 5.21 43.40
CA MET A 1 14.59 4.68 44.72
C MET A 1 14.46 5.86 45.68
N SER A 2 13.29 6.47 45.88
CA SER A 2 13.28 7.57 46.86
C SER A 2 11.96 7.92 47.54
N ASP A 3 10.81 8.02 46.86
CA ASP A 3 9.66 8.63 47.55
C ASP A 3 8.53 7.68 47.89
N SER A 4 8.09 6.81 46.97
CA SER A 4 6.94 5.93 47.21
C SER A 4 7.19 4.86 48.29
N PHE A 5 8.40 4.28 48.37
CA PHE A 5 8.75 3.33 49.44
C PHE A 5 8.86 4.02 50.79
N ARG A 6 9.40 5.25 50.83
CA ARG A 6 9.44 6.05 52.06
C ARG A 6 8.05 6.53 52.46
N GLU A 7 7.13 6.71 51.53
CA GLU A 7 5.76 7.15 51.79
C GLU A 7 4.91 5.99 52.32
N VAL A 8 5.02 4.79 51.74
CA VAL A 8 4.37 3.58 52.29
C VAL A 8 4.98 3.21 53.64
N ALA A 9 6.31 3.28 53.80
CA ALA A 9 6.96 3.04 55.10
C ALA A 9 6.54 4.10 56.13
N ARG A 10 6.47 5.39 55.75
CA ARG A 10 5.99 6.48 56.63
C ARG A 10 4.51 6.36 56.96
N GLU A 11 3.68 5.84 56.08
CA GLU A 11 2.25 5.64 56.36
C GLU A 11 2.03 4.42 57.26
N VAL A 12 2.85 3.37 57.10
CA VAL A 12 2.89 2.22 58.03
C VAL A 12 3.44 2.65 59.40
N GLU A 13 4.47 3.51 59.45
CA GLU A 13 4.95 4.13 60.70
C GLU A 13 3.92 5.11 61.28
N ARG A 14 3.15 5.87 60.49
CA ARG A 14 2.04 6.68 61.03
C ARG A 14 0.97 5.83 61.70
N LEU A 15 0.69 4.64 61.15
CA LEU A 15 -0.21 3.67 61.79
C LEU A 15 0.38 3.07 63.08
N GLU A 16 1.70 3.12 63.30
CA GLU A 16 2.34 2.73 64.55
C GLU A 16 2.24 3.81 65.65
N TRP A 17 1.96 5.07 65.30
CA TRP A 17 1.96 6.21 66.25
C TRP A 17 0.63 6.98 66.31
N ALA A 18 -0.36 6.64 65.48
CA ALA A 18 -1.72 7.15 65.64
C ALA A 18 -2.40 6.42 66.80
N ASP A 19 -2.28 7.01 68.00
CA ASP A 19 -3.14 6.80 69.15
C ASP A 19 -3.13 5.39 69.78
N SER A 20 -1.96 4.97 70.26
CA SER A 20 -1.86 3.75 71.09
C SER A 20 -2.52 3.89 72.48
N GLU A 21 -2.85 5.09 72.96
CA GLU A 21 -3.50 5.29 74.27
C GLU A 21 -5.00 5.63 74.20
N SER A 22 -5.46 6.42 73.23
CA SER A 22 -6.89 6.78 73.06
C SER A 22 -7.70 5.73 72.27
N SER A 23 -7.07 4.94 71.39
CA SER A 23 -7.74 3.87 70.63
C SER A 23 -8.05 2.64 71.49
N LEU A 24 -7.29 2.40 72.55
CA LEU A 24 -7.53 1.28 73.48
C LEU A 24 -8.74 1.52 74.39
N ALA A 25 -9.01 2.79 74.75
CA ALA A 25 -10.19 3.15 75.54
C ALA A 25 -11.52 2.94 74.78
N ILE A 26 -11.50 2.93 73.45
CA ILE A 26 -12.68 2.64 72.61
C ILE A 26 -12.91 1.11 72.47
N LEU A 27 -11.84 0.30 72.58
CA LEU A 27 -11.92 -1.17 72.58
C LEU A 27 -12.56 -1.75 73.86
N GLU A 28 -12.53 -1.03 74.99
CA GLU A 28 -13.15 -1.46 76.25
C GLU A 28 -14.67 -1.67 76.17
N ASN A 29 -15.34 -1.17 75.12
CA ASN A 29 -16.78 -1.31 74.91
C ASN A 29 -17.19 -2.33 73.84
N PHE A 30 -16.25 -2.98 73.13
CA PHE A 30 -16.61 -4.04 72.20
C PHE A 30 -16.90 -5.35 72.94
N ARG A 31 -18.16 -5.79 72.90
CA ARG A 31 -18.64 -7.03 73.54
C ARG A 31 -18.72 -8.17 72.55
N CYS A 32 -18.46 -9.39 73.02
CA CYS A 32 -18.57 -10.56 72.16
C CYS A 32 -20.02 -10.72 71.69
N PRO A 33 -20.28 -10.85 70.37
CA PRO A 33 -21.64 -11.00 69.86
C PRO A 33 -22.34 -12.28 70.34
N ASN A 34 -21.58 -13.28 70.77
CA ASN A 34 -22.11 -14.53 71.35
C ASN A 34 -22.22 -14.48 72.88
N HIS A 35 -21.39 -13.68 73.55
CA HIS A 35 -21.35 -13.55 75.01
C HIS A 35 -21.29 -12.07 75.38
N TYR A 36 -22.44 -11.39 75.31
CA TYR A 36 -22.57 -9.93 75.39
C TYR A 36 -22.03 -9.30 76.69
N LYS A 37 -21.86 -10.11 77.74
CA LYS A 37 -21.29 -9.67 79.03
C LYS A 37 -19.76 -9.66 79.04
N LEU A 38 -19.12 -10.32 78.08
CA LEU A 38 -17.67 -10.49 78.03
C LEU A 38 -17.03 -9.55 77.00
N PRO A 39 -15.90 -8.93 77.34
CA PRO A 39 -15.14 -8.12 76.41
C PRO A 39 -14.46 -8.98 75.35
N ILE A 40 -14.19 -8.37 74.21
CA ILE A 40 -13.39 -8.95 73.16
C ILE A 40 -11.91 -8.77 73.49
N GLN A 41 -11.18 -9.87 73.56
CA GLN A 41 -9.77 -9.86 73.97
C GLN A 41 -8.86 -10.72 73.08
N TYR A 42 -9.44 -11.51 72.18
CA TYR A 42 -8.71 -12.46 71.36
C TYR A 42 -9.15 -12.41 69.88
N PHE A 43 -8.22 -12.80 69.00
CA PHE A 43 -8.42 -12.92 67.55
C PHE A 43 -8.02 -14.32 67.10
N CYS A 44 -8.85 -14.93 66.25
CA CYS A 44 -8.57 -16.23 65.67
C CYS A 44 -7.91 -16.07 64.31
N LEU A 45 -6.63 -16.44 64.18
CA LEU A 45 -5.87 -16.33 62.93
C LEU A 45 -6.34 -17.32 61.86
N ASP A 46 -6.92 -18.45 62.24
CA ASP A 46 -7.42 -19.44 61.27
C ASP A 46 -8.78 -19.05 60.70
N CYS A 47 -9.65 -18.49 61.54
CA CYS A 47 -11.00 -18.07 61.13
C CYS A 47 -11.01 -16.66 60.53
N LEU A 48 -9.95 -15.86 60.73
CA LEU A 48 -9.86 -14.46 60.31
C LEU A 48 -11.01 -13.57 60.82
N ILE A 49 -11.60 -13.95 61.94
CA ILE A 49 -12.72 -13.25 62.55
C ILE A 49 -12.19 -12.53 63.80
N PRO A 50 -12.37 -11.20 63.89
CA PRO A 50 -12.13 -10.51 65.13
C PRO A 50 -13.20 -10.96 66.13
N CYS A 51 -12.86 -10.96 67.42
CA CYS A 51 -13.85 -10.91 68.49
C CYS A 51 -14.29 -12.21 69.15
N VAL A 52 -13.34 -13.01 69.63
CA VAL A 52 -13.63 -14.08 70.60
C VAL A 52 -13.36 -13.60 72.03
N CYS A 53 -14.38 -13.67 72.89
CA CYS A 53 -14.15 -13.60 74.34
C CYS A 53 -13.47 -14.88 74.82
N SER A 54 -13.01 -14.89 76.07
CA SER A 54 -12.40 -16.05 76.71
C SER A 54 -13.23 -17.34 76.55
N GLU A 55 -14.56 -17.28 76.67
CA GLU A 55 -15.43 -18.46 76.50
C GLU A 55 -15.46 -18.96 75.05
N CYS A 56 -15.48 -18.07 74.05
CA CYS A 56 -15.44 -18.48 72.65
C CYS A 56 -14.08 -19.09 72.28
N ALA A 57 -12.98 -18.55 72.82
CA ALA A 57 -11.63 -19.07 72.60
C ALA A 57 -11.52 -20.52 73.12
N LEU A 58 -12.09 -20.81 74.28
CA LEU A 58 -12.02 -22.13 74.93
C LEU A 58 -13.02 -23.16 74.39
N SER A 59 -14.16 -22.72 73.83
CA SER A 59 -15.20 -23.63 73.33
C SER A 59 -15.15 -23.79 71.82
N ARG A 60 -15.61 -22.77 71.10
CA ARG A 60 -15.80 -22.77 69.64
C ARG A 60 -14.49 -22.74 68.85
N HIS A 61 -13.44 -22.19 69.43
CA HIS A 61 -12.12 -22.05 68.82
C HIS A 61 -11.02 -22.82 69.56
N SER A 62 -11.40 -23.87 70.30
CA SER A 62 -10.50 -24.71 71.09
C SER A 62 -9.35 -25.31 70.28
N ASN A 63 -9.56 -25.55 69.00
CA ASN A 63 -8.56 -26.10 68.07
C ASN A 63 -8.02 -25.08 67.07
N CYS A 64 -8.32 -23.78 67.25
CA CYS A 64 -7.85 -22.73 66.36
C CYS A 64 -6.65 -21.99 66.96
N ASN A 65 -5.84 -21.38 66.10
CA ASN A 65 -4.77 -20.46 66.48
C ASN A 65 -5.36 -19.13 66.95
N VAL A 66 -5.76 -19.10 68.22
CA VAL A 66 -6.29 -17.92 68.91
C VAL A 66 -5.17 -17.22 69.66
N LYS A 67 -4.98 -15.93 69.39
CA LYS A 67 -4.01 -15.07 70.07
C LYS A 67 -4.71 -13.92 70.77
N THR A 68 -4.06 -13.33 71.77
CA THR A 68 -4.54 -12.07 72.35
C THR A 68 -4.52 -10.98 71.27
N LEU A 69 -5.38 -9.96 71.40
CA LEU A 69 -5.43 -8.87 70.40
C LEU A 69 -4.07 -8.23 70.10
N PRO A 70 -3.21 -7.90 71.08
CA PRO A 70 -1.89 -7.32 70.80
C PRO A 70 -0.98 -8.26 70.02
N GLU A 71 -0.96 -9.55 70.36
CA GLU A 71 -0.14 -10.56 69.68
C GLU A 71 -0.65 -10.84 68.27
N ALA A 72 -1.98 -10.92 68.08
CA ALA A 72 -2.60 -11.10 66.78
C ALA A 72 -2.36 -9.90 65.88
N PHE A 73 -2.48 -8.68 66.42
CA PHE A 73 -2.16 -7.44 65.71
C PHE A 73 -0.71 -7.45 65.22
N SER A 74 0.24 -7.74 66.11
CA SER A 74 1.66 -7.85 65.76
C SER A 74 1.89 -8.90 64.68
N THR A 75 1.27 -10.09 64.82
CA THR A 75 1.38 -11.18 63.84
C THR A 75 0.83 -10.77 62.47
N VAL A 76 -0.40 -10.24 62.40
CA VAL A 76 -1.04 -9.80 61.15
C VAL A 76 -0.23 -8.70 60.48
N LEU A 77 0.23 -7.71 61.25
CA LEU A 77 1.01 -6.58 60.75
C LEU A 77 2.34 -7.05 60.15
N HIS A 78 3.13 -7.82 60.89
CA HIS A 78 4.49 -8.18 60.48
C HIS A 78 4.52 -9.34 59.48
N GLU A 79 3.68 -10.37 59.66
CA GLU A 79 3.74 -11.57 58.84
C GLU A 79 2.96 -11.47 57.55
N TYR A 80 1.89 -10.67 57.51
CA TYR A 80 1.00 -10.58 56.36
C TYR A 80 1.05 -9.20 55.72
N VAL A 81 0.64 -8.14 56.44
CA VAL A 81 0.46 -6.80 55.86
C VAL A 81 1.77 -6.26 55.29
N ARG A 82 2.86 -6.30 56.06
CA ARG A 82 4.18 -5.83 55.56
C ARG A 82 4.69 -6.65 54.38
N LYS A 83 4.52 -7.98 54.42
CA LYS A 83 4.96 -8.85 53.30
C LYS A 83 4.13 -8.60 52.05
N TRP A 84 2.83 -8.40 52.18
CA TRP A 84 1.94 -8.07 51.05
C TRP A 84 2.25 -6.70 50.49
N ALA A 85 2.43 -5.68 51.34
CA ALA A 85 2.84 -4.35 50.92
C ALA A 85 4.15 -4.39 50.13
N ALA A 86 5.17 -5.08 50.63
CA ALA A 86 6.44 -5.24 49.92
C ALA A 86 6.28 -5.92 48.56
N LYS A 87 5.48 -7.00 48.47
CA LYS A 87 5.21 -7.70 47.20
C LYS A 87 4.45 -6.82 46.21
N LEU A 88 3.46 -6.06 46.67
CA LEU A 88 2.68 -5.16 45.83
C LEU A 88 3.54 -3.99 45.33
N SER A 89 4.38 -3.40 46.20
CA SER A 89 5.33 -2.36 45.81
C SER A 89 6.34 -2.85 44.78
N ALA A 90 6.89 -4.06 44.94
CA ALA A 90 7.80 -4.66 43.96
C ALA A 90 7.10 -4.90 42.60
N ARG A 91 5.85 -5.39 42.61
CA ARG A 91 5.06 -5.55 41.38
C ARG A 91 4.76 -4.23 40.70
N LYS A 92 4.37 -3.21 41.47
CA LYS A 92 4.16 -1.84 40.97
C LYS A 92 5.43 -1.32 40.30
N GLN A 93 6.58 -1.43 40.96
CA GLN A 93 7.85 -0.98 40.41
C GLN A 93 8.22 -1.71 39.10
N ASN A 94 8.02 -3.02 39.04
CA ASN A 94 8.28 -3.79 37.81
C ASN A 94 7.36 -3.37 36.65
N LEU A 95 6.10 -3.02 36.94
CA LEU A 95 5.20 -2.48 35.93
C LEU A 95 5.64 -1.09 35.46
N GLU A 96 5.94 -0.20 36.40
CA GLU A 96 6.31 1.20 36.10
C GLU A 96 7.64 1.31 35.37
N THR A 97 8.61 0.45 35.68
CA THR A 97 9.93 0.50 35.05
C THR A 97 9.99 -0.45 33.86
N THR A 98 9.89 -1.75 34.08
CA THR A 98 10.14 -2.74 33.02
C THR A 98 9.06 -2.76 31.95
N PHE A 99 7.78 -2.70 32.32
CA PHE A 99 6.72 -2.86 31.33
C PHE A 99 6.49 -1.58 30.51
N LEU A 100 6.54 -0.40 31.15
CA LEU A 100 6.42 0.86 30.42
C LEU A 100 7.62 1.10 29.49
N ASP A 101 8.85 0.84 29.96
CA ASP A 101 10.04 0.96 29.11
C ASP A 101 9.95 0.01 27.90
N LEU A 102 9.53 -1.24 28.12
CA LEU A 102 9.32 -2.20 27.03
C LEU A 102 8.27 -1.73 26.01
N LEU A 103 7.18 -1.10 26.46
CA LEU A 103 6.17 -0.57 25.55
C LEU A 103 6.69 0.61 24.73
N GLU A 104 7.48 1.50 25.34
CA GLU A 104 8.07 2.62 24.62
C GLU A 104 9.11 2.13 23.61
N ASP A 105 9.95 1.17 23.97
CA ASP A 105 10.90 0.53 23.05
C ASP A 105 10.18 -0.10 21.84
N ARG A 106 9.07 -0.81 22.09
CA ARG A 106 8.27 -1.41 21.02
C ARG A 106 7.63 -0.38 20.11
N LYS A 107 7.14 0.72 20.67
CA LYS A 107 6.57 1.83 19.92
C LYS A 107 7.62 2.49 19.03
N VAL A 108 8.83 2.71 19.53
CA VAL A 108 9.95 3.24 18.73
C VAL A 108 10.31 2.27 17.61
N GLU A 109 10.50 0.98 17.92
CA GLU A 109 10.82 -0.06 16.93
C GLU A 109 9.79 -0.12 15.80
N TRP A 110 8.50 -0.10 16.14
CA TRP A 110 7.43 -0.14 15.13
C TRP A 110 7.33 1.14 14.32
N SER A 111 7.59 2.30 14.94
CA SER A 111 7.62 3.58 14.24
C SER A 111 8.75 3.64 13.21
N GLU A 112 9.93 3.14 13.56
CA GLU A 112 11.07 3.03 12.64
C GLU A 112 10.77 2.07 11.48
N LYS A 113 10.23 0.88 11.77
CA LYS A 113 9.82 -0.08 10.73
C LYS A 113 8.78 0.50 9.79
N LEU A 114 7.81 1.23 10.31
CA LEU A 114 6.79 1.91 9.50
C LEU A 114 7.41 2.98 8.60
N GLN A 115 8.36 3.76 9.11
CA GLN A 115 9.06 4.77 8.32
C GLN A 115 9.90 4.14 7.20
N ILE A 116 10.60 3.04 7.48
CA ILE A 116 11.35 2.28 6.47
C ILE A 116 10.40 1.75 5.39
N ALA A 117 9.29 1.12 5.78
CA ALA A 117 8.30 0.60 4.84
C ALA A 117 7.72 1.71 3.95
N LYS A 118 7.38 2.87 4.53
CA LYS A 118 6.89 4.04 3.80
C LYS A 118 7.90 4.54 2.76
N LEU A 119 9.19 4.61 3.14
CA LEU A 119 10.26 5.01 2.22
C LEU A 119 10.45 3.99 1.09
N GLN A 120 10.39 2.69 1.39
CA GLN A 120 10.47 1.63 0.38
C GLN A 120 9.32 1.69 -0.62
N VAL A 121 8.08 1.86 -0.14
CA VAL A 121 6.90 2.02 -1.01
C VAL A 121 7.04 3.25 -1.90
N SER A 122 7.43 4.40 -1.33
CA SER A 122 7.65 5.63 -2.09
C SER A 122 8.70 5.45 -3.19
N LYS A 123 9.83 4.80 -2.86
CA LYS A 123 10.89 4.49 -3.83
C LYS A 123 10.43 3.51 -4.92
N SER A 124 9.69 2.48 -4.56
CA SER A 124 9.14 1.53 -5.55
C SER A 124 8.16 2.22 -6.49
N ASN A 125 7.32 3.12 -5.96
CA ASN A 125 6.36 3.86 -6.76
C ASN A 125 7.03 4.85 -7.71
N SER A 126 8.09 5.53 -7.27
CA SER A 126 8.84 6.44 -8.15
C SER A 126 9.55 5.68 -9.27
N GLN A 127 10.16 4.54 -8.97
CA GLN A 127 10.78 3.66 -9.97
C GLN A 127 9.76 3.15 -10.99
N MET A 128 8.60 2.68 -10.54
CA MET A 128 7.52 2.21 -11.41
C MET A 128 6.99 3.34 -12.30
N THR A 129 6.80 4.53 -11.74
CA THR A 129 6.39 5.73 -12.51
C THR A 129 7.41 6.06 -13.59
N GLN A 130 8.70 6.03 -13.26
CA GLN A 130 9.78 6.27 -14.23
C GLN A 130 9.75 5.23 -15.35
N THR A 131 9.65 3.93 -15.05
CA THR A 131 9.58 2.87 -16.06
C THR A 131 8.37 3.02 -16.99
N ILE A 132 7.21 3.43 -16.44
CA ILE A 132 6.01 3.70 -17.22
C ILE A 132 6.24 4.90 -18.15
N MET A 133 6.84 5.98 -17.66
CA MET A 133 7.16 7.15 -18.49
C MET A 133 8.15 6.81 -19.62
N GLU A 134 9.22 6.10 -19.32
CA GLU A 134 10.19 5.67 -20.33
C GLU A 134 9.54 4.75 -21.39
N SER A 135 8.62 3.87 -20.97
CA SER A 135 7.89 2.99 -21.89
C SER A 135 6.93 3.78 -22.77
N LYS A 136 6.22 4.76 -22.20
CA LYS A 136 5.36 5.68 -22.94
C LYS A 136 6.15 6.47 -23.99
N ASP A 137 7.31 6.98 -23.63
CA ASP A 137 8.15 7.76 -24.54
C ASP A 137 8.69 6.89 -25.69
N LYS A 138 9.12 5.65 -25.40
CA LYS A 138 9.52 4.67 -26.43
C LYS A 138 8.38 4.37 -27.42
N ILE A 139 7.17 4.13 -26.90
CA ILE A 139 5.99 3.86 -27.73
C ILE A 139 5.66 5.09 -28.58
N THR A 140 5.63 6.28 -27.98
CA THR A 140 5.33 7.54 -28.67
C THR A 140 6.33 7.82 -29.78
N ASN A 141 7.62 7.61 -29.54
CA ASN A 141 8.68 7.77 -30.54
C ASN A 141 8.55 6.75 -31.68
N LEU A 142 8.26 5.48 -31.36
CA LEU A 142 8.02 4.45 -32.39
C LEU A 142 6.86 4.82 -33.30
N PHE A 143 5.71 5.25 -32.74
CA PHE A 143 4.57 5.67 -33.54
C PHE A 143 4.86 6.94 -34.34
N THR A 144 5.51 7.92 -33.74
CA THR A 144 5.88 9.17 -34.43
C THR A 144 6.77 8.88 -35.63
N ASN A 145 7.77 8.01 -35.48
CA ASN A 145 8.64 7.60 -36.59
C ASN A 145 7.85 6.85 -37.68
N LYS A 146 7.01 5.88 -37.30
CA LYS A 146 6.18 5.12 -38.25
C LYS A 146 5.21 6.00 -39.03
N ILE A 147 4.56 6.94 -38.36
CA ILE A 147 3.66 7.91 -39.00
C ILE A 147 4.45 8.82 -39.95
N THR A 148 5.62 9.31 -39.51
CA THR A 148 6.48 10.17 -40.35
C THR A 148 6.94 9.43 -41.62
N ASP A 149 7.40 8.19 -41.49
CA ASP A 149 7.79 7.34 -42.61
C ASP A 149 6.62 7.11 -43.57
N PHE A 150 5.43 6.81 -43.02
CA PHE A 150 4.21 6.59 -43.81
C PHE A 150 3.82 7.84 -44.59
N ILE A 151 3.82 9.02 -43.95
CA ILE A 151 3.53 10.30 -44.61
C ILE A 151 4.55 10.59 -45.72
N SER A 152 5.85 10.35 -45.46
CA SER A 152 6.89 10.50 -46.48
C SER A 152 6.62 9.61 -47.69
N GLN A 153 6.21 8.36 -47.44
CA GLN A 153 5.87 7.43 -48.51
C GLN A 153 4.59 7.84 -49.26
N CYS A 154 3.56 8.35 -48.58
CA CYS A 154 2.37 8.94 -49.24
C CYS A 154 2.77 10.02 -50.23
N LYS A 155 3.65 10.94 -49.82
CA LYS A 155 4.10 12.06 -50.68
C LYS A 155 4.85 11.56 -51.91
N LYS A 156 5.73 10.57 -51.76
CA LYS A 156 6.44 9.96 -52.90
C LYS A 156 5.47 9.33 -53.91
N ASP A 157 4.45 8.65 -53.42
CA ASP A 157 3.46 7.99 -54.28
C ASP A 157 2.53 9.03 -54.95
N GLU A 158 2.20 10.11 -54.25
CA GLU A 158 1.47 11.26 -54.80
C GLU A 158 2.26 11.91 -55.96
N ASP A 159 3.54 12.21 -55.74
CA ASP A 159 4.42 12.75 -56.79
C ASP A 159 4.53 11.82 -58.00
N LEU A 160 4.69 10.51 -57.76
CA LEU A 160 4.73 9.50 -58.82
C LEU A 160 3.42 9.50 -59.63
N THR A 161 2.28 9.55 -58.93
CA THR A 161 0.94 9.56 -59.54
C THR A 161 0.73 10.82 -60.37
N LEU A 162 1.14 11.98 -59.85
CA LEU A 162 1.00 13.26 -60.52
C LEU A 162 1.86 13.30 -61.80
N ASN A 163 3.10 12.84 -61.72
CA ASN A 163 4.01 12.74 -62.87
C ASN A 163 3.48 11.77 -63.92
N LEU A 164 3.01 10.58 -63.52
CA LEU A 164 2.46 9.58 -64.44
C LEU A 164 1.19 10.11 -65.13
N THR A 165 0.30 10.75 -64.36
CA THR A 165 -0.94 11.35 -64.89
C THR A 165 -0.63 12.44 -65.90
N LYS A 166 0.37 13.29 -65.62
CA LYS A 166 0.84 14.32 -66.55
C LYS A 166 1.36 13.69 -67.85
N HIS A 167 2.28 12.72 -67.75
CA HIS A 167 2.81 12.02 -68.92
C HIS A 167 1.72 11.36 -69.76
N LEU A 168 0.75 10.67 -69.13
CA LEU A 168 -0.37 10.06 -69.85
C LEU A 168 -1.28 11.09 -70.50
N ARG A 169 -1.54 12.22 -69.83
CA ARG A 169 -2.33 13.33 -70.38
C ARG A 169 -1.66 13.93 -71.61
N ASP A 170 -0.37 14.25 -71.53
CA ASP A 170 0.41 14.85 -72.61
C ASP A 170 0.50 13.92 -73.83
N ASN A 171 0.66 12.62 -73.59
CA ASN A 171 0.63 11.62 -74.65
C ASN A 171 -0.77 11.51 -75.29
N ALA A 172 -1.83 11.53 -74.49
CA ALA A 172 -3.21 11.46 -74.98
C ALA A 172 -3.63 12.72 -75.75
N SER A 173 -3.14 13.92 -75.37
CA SER A 173 -3.37 15.15 -76.14
C SER A 173 -2.62 15.10 -77.47
N MET A 174 -1.34 14.71 -77.45
CA MET A 174 -0.54 14.54 -78.67
C MET A 174 -1.23 13.61 -79.69
N LEU A 175 -1.76 12.47 -79.22
CA LEU A 175 -2.49 11.55 -80.08
C LEU A 175 -3.80 12.16 -80.62
N ARG A 176 -4.61 12.79 -79.76
CA ARG A 176 -5.89 13.42 -80.16
C ARG A 176 -5.72 14.55 -81.16
N ASP A 177 -4.72 15.42 -80.96
CA ASP A 177 -4.45 16.54 -81.87
C ASP A 177 -4.15 16.03 -83.29
N ARG A 178 -3.45 14.89 -83.39
CA ARG A 178 -3.11 14.24 -84.67
C ARG A 178 -4.25 13.42 -85.28
N THR A 179 -5.24 12.99 -84.49
CA THR A 179 -6.43 12.27 -85.00
C THR A 179 -7.56 13.19 -85.42
N SER A 180 -7.50 14.49 -85.13
CA SER A 180 -8.56 15.49 -85.36
C SER A 180 -8.86 15.85 -86.83
N GLY A 181 -8.43 15.03 -87.79
CA GLY A 181 -8.77 15.17 -89.22
C GLY A 181 -8.02 16.27 -89.99
N LYS A 182 -6.98 16.87 -89.38
CA LYS A 182 -6.22 17.99 -89.98
C LYS A 182 -4.93 17.60 -90.71
N TYR A 183 -4.52 16.32 -90.67
CA TYR A 183 -3.24 15.84 -91.21
C TYR A 183 -3.46 14.90 -92.39
N ASN A 184 -2.54 14.93 -93.37
CA ASN A 184 -2.58 14.01 -94.51
C ASN A 184 -2.07 12.59 -94.12
N ASP A 185 -2.39 11.59 -94.94
CA ASP A 185 -2.04 10.18 -94.65
C ASP A 185 -0.52 9.97 -94.45
N ILE A 186 0.31 10.72 -95.17
CA ILE A 186 1.77 10.62 -95.10
C ILE A 186 2.29 11.21 -93.77
N GLU A 187 1.72 12.31 -93.30
CA GLU A 187 2.06 12.97 -92.04
C GLU A 187 1.71 12.09 -90.84
N LEU A 188 0.57 11.41 -90.89
CA LEU A 188 0.16 10.46 -89.85
C LEU A 188 1.09 9.24 -89.80
N LEU A 189 1.43 8.66 -90.96
CA LEU A 189 2.34 7.53 -91.04
C LEU A 189 3.77 7.89 -90.63
N THR A 190 4.24 9.09 -90.97
CA THR A 190 5.56 9.60 -90.56
C THR A 190 5.63 9.81 -89.05
N PHE A 191 4.58 10.41 -88.47
CA PHE A 191 4.45 10.56 -87.03
C PHE A 191 4.43 9.21 -86.31
N PHE A 192 3.64 8.25 -86.80
CA PHE A 192 3.61 6.91 -86.21
C PHE A 192 4.99 6.24 -86.27
N ASN A 193 5.69 6.29 -87.41
CA ASN A 193 7.01 5.70 -87.56
C ASN A 193 8.05 6.33 -86.60
N GLN A 194 8.01 7.64 -86.42
CA GLN A 194 8.92 8.37 -85.51
C GLN A 194 8.64 8.08 -84.03
N ASN A 195 7.40 7.75 -83.68
CA ASN A 195 6.96 7.57 -82.28
C ASN A 195 6.58 6.13 -81.93
N ALA A 196 6.67 5.18 -82.88
CA ALA A 196 6.19 3.80 -82.71
C ALA A 196 6.81 3.11 -81.51
N GLU A 197 8.12 3.21 -81.31
CA GLU A 197 8.83 2.61 -80.18
C GLU A 197 8.54 3.30 -78.85
N MET A 198 8.23 4.60 -78.85
CA MET A 198 7.78 5.31 -77.65
C MET A 198 6.38 4.87 -77.25
N LEU A 199 5.43 4.89 -78.20
CA LEU A 199 4.05 4.47 -77.99
C LEU A 199 3.96 2.99 -77.61
N ARG A 200 4.77 2.14 -78.25
CA ARG A 200 4.87 0.72 -77.92
C ARG A 200 5.42 0.53 -76.51
N ARG A 201 6.40 1.32 -76.05
CA ARG A 201 6.87 1.29 -74.64
C ARG A 201 5.81 1.74 -73.64
N ILE A 202 5.05 2.79 -73.96
CA ILE A 202 3.95 3.29 -73.13
C ILE A 202 2.83 2.24 -73.02
N LEU A 203 2.42 1.64 -74.15
CA LEU A 203 1.33 0.65 -74.23
C LEU A 203 1.73 -0.74 -73.72
N SER A 204 2.99 -1.15 -73.94
CA SER A 204 3.52 -2.43 -73.44
C SER A 204 3.97 -2.35 -71.98
N GLY A 205 3.89 -1.17 -71.37
CA GLY A 205 3.99 -1.03 -69.92
C GLY A 205 5.36 -1.32 -69.31
N ARG A 206 6.46 -1.50 -70.06
CA ARG A 206 7.74 -1.87 -69.43
C ARG A 206 8.26 -0.83 -68.40
N ASP A 207 7.90 0.44 -68.55
CA ASP A 207 8.17 1.51 -67.56
C ASP A 207 6.92 1.96 -66.77
N ALA A 208 5.74 1.89 -67.39
CA ALA A 208 4.48 2.33 -66.78
C ALA A 208 3.77 1.23 -65.98
N GLN A 209 3.90 -0.04 -66.33
CA GLN A 209 3.25 -1.18 -65.66
C GLN A 209 3.97 -1.56 -64.37
N SER A 210 5.27 -1.32 -64.25
CA SER A 210 5.98 -1.43 -62.96
C SER A 210 5.53 -0.33 -61.99
N SER A 211 5.35 0.90 -62.49
CA SER A 211 4.85 2.05 -61.74
C SER A 211 3.34 1.94 -61.42
N TYR A 212 2.55 1.45 -62.37
CA TYR A 212 1.10 1.25 -62.25
C TYR A 212 0.76 0.02 -61.41
N LEU A 213 1.48 -1.11 -61.55
CA LEU A 213 1.38 -2.24 -60.62
C LEU A 213 1.78 -1.83 -59.20
N ARG A 214 2.84 -1.02 -59.03
CA ARG A 214 3.18 -0.45 -57.72
C ARG A 214 2.05 0.42 -57.15
N LEU A 215 1.41 1.27 -57.96
CA LEU A 215 0.29 2.13 -57.56
C LEU A 215 -1.02 1.37 -57.31
N VAL A 216 -1.25 0.25 -57.99
CA VAL A 216 -2.44 -0.61 -57.82
C VAL A 216 -2.27 -1.58 -56.65
N GLN A 217 -1.04 -2.02 -56.36
CA GLN A 217 -0.73 -2.88 -55.20
C GLN A 217 -0.52 -2.10 -53.89
N THR A 218 -0.20 -0.81 -53.95
CA THR A 218 0.02 0.02 -52.74
C THR A 218 -1.19 0.14 -51.84
N PRO A 219 -2.43 0.34 -52.33
CA PRO A 219 -3.61 0.44 -51.47
C PRO A 219 -3.84 -0.82 -50.62
N SER A 220 -3.73 -2.01 -51.22
CA SER A 220 -3.94 -3.28 -50.51
C SER A 220 -2.80 -3.59 -49.53
N GLN A 221 -1.55 -3.30 -49.89
CA GLN A 221 -0.42 -3.42 -48.98
C GLN A 221 -0.52 -2.45 -47.79
N ARG A 222 -0.94 -1.20 -48.05
CA ARG A 222 -1.15 -0.19 -47.00
C ARG A 222 -2.32 -0.49 -46.10
N GLU A 223 -3.42 -1.03 -46.63
CA GLU A 223 -4.55 -1.48 -45.82
C GLU A 223 -4.13 -2.63 -44.89
N SER A 224 -3.27 -3.53 -45.38
CA SER A 224 -2.70 -4.62 -44.58
C SER A 224 -1.78 -4.10 -43.46
N GLU A 225 -0.92 -3.12 -43.76
CA GLU A 225 -0.06 -2.49 -42.75
C GLU A 225 -0.86 -1.69 -41.72
N LEU A 226 -1.87 -0.94 -42.15
CA LEU A 226 -2.78 -0.21 -41.26
C LEU A 226 -3.50 -1.17 -40.33
N LYS A 227 -4.09 -2.27 -40.85
CA LYS A 227 -4.71 -3.31 -40.02
C LYS A 227 -3.73 -3.89 -39.01
N ARG A 228 -2.47 -4.11 -39.39
CA ARG A 228 -1.44 -4.61 -38.47
C ARG A 228 -1.12 -3.58 -37.37
N ILE A 229 -1.00 -2.30 -37.72
CA ILE A 229 -0.75 -1.22 -36.77
C ILE A 229 -1.94 -1.06 -35.81
N THR A 230 -3.17 -1.11 -36.32
CA THR A 230 -4.40 -1.09 -35.51
C THR A 230 -4.44 -2.26 -34.53
N ALA A 231 -4.16 -3.49 -34.99
CA ALA A 231 -4.11 -4.65 -34.10
C ALA A 231 -3.01 -4.54 -33.01
N GLN A 232 -1.88 -3.91 -33.32
CA GLN A 232 -0.84 -3.63 -32.32
C GLN A 232 -1.29 -2.59 -31.29
N LEU A 233 -2.04 -1.56 -31.73
CA LEU A 233 -2.63 -0.56 -30.83
C LEU A 233 -3.66 -1.18 -29.89
N ASP A 234 -4.54 -2.03 -30.41
CA ASP A 234 -5.56 -2.73 -29.60
C ASP A 234 -4.90 -3.61 -28.52
N ASN A 235 -3.80 -4.28 -28.86
CA ASN A 235 -3.07 -5.13 -27.92
C ASN A 235 -2.36 -4.30 -26.82
N ILE A 236 -1.77 -3.15 -27.18
CA ILE A 236 -1.19 -2.20 -26.22
C ILE A 236 -2.30 -1.66 -25.30
N GLN A 237 -3.46 -1.32 -25.84
CA GLN A 237 -4.59 -0.83 -25.07
C GLN A 237 -5.08 -1.87 -24.06
N SER A 238 -5.26 -3.13 -24.48
CA SER A 238 -5.61 -4.24 -23.57
C SER A 238 -4.60 -4.38 -22.45
N THR A 239 -3.30 -4.32 -22.76
CA THR A 239 -2.23 -4.43 -21.75
C THR A 239 -2.27 -3.26 -20.75
N LEU A 240 -2.60 -2.05 -21.22
CA LEU A 240 -2.74 -0.87 -20.35
C LEU A 240 -3.98 -0.95 -19.45
N GLU A 241 -5.07 -1.53 -19.94
CA GLU A 241 -6.28 -1.79 -19.15
C GLU A 241 -5.98 -2.81 -18.03
N ASP A 242 -5.27 -3.89 -18.34
CA ASP A 242 -4.83 -4.89 -17.35
C ASP A 242 -3.94 -4.28 -16.25
N VAL A 243 -2.99 -3.42 -16.63
CA VAL A 243 -2.11 -2.71 -15.68
C VAL A 243 -2.92 -1.72 -14.83
N SER A 244 -3.88 -1.02 -15.42
CA SER A 244 -4.77 -0.08 -14.72
C SER A 244 -5.64 -0.80 -13.68
N GLU A 245 -6.18 -1.96 -14.03
CA GLU A 245 -6.95 -2.80 -13.11
C GLU A 245 -6.09 -3.35 -11.98
N PHE A 246 -4.89 -3.83 -12.28
CA PHE A 246 -3.93 -4.28 -11.26
C PHE A 246 -3.59 -3.15 -10.27
N VAL A 247 -3.34 -1.93 -10.75
CA VAL A 247 -3.05 -0.76 -9.90
C VAL A 247 -4.25 -0.39 -9.03
N LYS A 248 -5.49 -0.44 -9.57
CA LYS A 248 -6.72 -0.22 -8.79
C LYS A 248 -6.88 -1.25 -7.68
N ASN A 249 -6.65 -2.53 -7.97
CA ASN A 249 -6.74 -3.61 -6.99
C ASN A 249 -5.65 -3.51 -5.91
N ALA A 250 -4.44 -3.08 -6.29
CA ALA A 250 -3.37 -2.84 -5.33
C ALA A 250 -3.66 -1.65 -4.41
N THR A 251 -4.34 -0.61 -4.91
CA THR A 251 -4.69 0.58 -4.10
C THR A 251 -5.88 0.34 -3.18
N THR A 252 -6.83 -0.53 -3.52
CA THR A 252 -7.92 -0.92 -2.61
C THR A 252 -7.47 -1.83 -1.48
N CYS A 253 -6.35 -2.54 -1.60
CA CYS A 253 -5.76 -3.31 -0.49
C CYS A 253 -4.99 -2.44 0.54
N VAL A 254 -4.74 -1.17 0.24
CA VAL A 254 -3.95 -0.26 1.09
C VAL A 254 -4.84 0.71 1.90
N ASN A 255 -6.13 0.83 1.56
CA ASN A 255 -7.13 1.60 2.30
C ASN A 255 -8.03 0.69 3.14
#